data_AF-A0A6G6CHT8-F1
#
_entry.id   AF-A0A6G6CHT8-F1
#
_cell.length_a   1.000
_cell.length_b   1.000
_cell.length_c   1.000
_cell.angle_alpha   90.00
_cell.angle_beta   90.00
_cell.angle_gamma   90.00
#
_symmetry.space_group_name_H-M   'P 1'
#
loop_
_entity.id
_entity.type
_entity.pdbx_description
1 polymer ?
#
loop_
_entity_poly.entity_id
_entity_poly.type
_entity_poly.pdbx_seq_one_letter_code
_entity_poly.pdbx_strand_id
1 'polypeptide(L)'
;SDTNFADKVRHVRDPKARMAIVWSHCKTKMTCEPDDPKEEGAEGDVDEPKKGHGGCGHIQPVIRKEGLKLFVQYKRPKDEYEDVKSL
;
A
#
# COMPACT_ATOMS: atom_id res chain seq x y z
N SER A 1 10.39 2.80 -1.90
CA SER A 1 9.66 3.67 -0.95
C SER A 1 8.91 4.78 -1.69
N ASP A 2 7.64 5.04 -1.33
CA ASP A 2 6.80 6.11 -1.91
C ASP A 2 7.32 7.50 -1.50
N THR A 3 8.01 8.18 -2.42
CA THR A 3 8.61 9.50 -2.18
C THR A 3 7.57 10.59 -1.95
N ASN A 4 6.43 10.51 -2.64
CA ASN A 4 5.33 11.47 -2.49
C ASN A 4 4.72 11.42 -1.08
N PHE A 5 4.60 10.21 -0.51
CA PHE A 5 4.20 10.04 0.90
C PHE A 5 5.19 10.69 1.86
N ALA A 6 6.48 10.43 1.65
CA ALA A 6 7.55 10.96 2.51
C ALA A 6 7.54 12.50 2.50
N ASP A 7 7.43 13.12 1.33
CA ASP A 7 7.40 14.58 1.18
C ASP A 7 6.20 15.21 1.89
N LYS A 8 5.02 14.59 1.78
CA LYS A 8 3.79 15.05 2.45
C LYS A 8 3.88 15.03 3.97
N VAL A 9 4.65 14.12 4.55
CA VAL A 9 4.67 13.87 6.01
C VAL A 9 5.90 14.49 6.68
N ARG A 10 7.05 14.55 5.99
CA ARG A 10 8.37 14.91 6.53
C ARG A 10 8.39 16.21 7.34
N HIS A 11 7.66 17.22 6.88
CA HIS A 11 7.70 18.56 7.48
C HIS A 11 6.56 18.86 8.46
N VAL A 12 5.62 17.93 8.64
CA VAL A 12 4.43 18.14 9.46
C VAL A 12 4.74 17.82 10.92
N ARG A 13 4.90 18.87 11.74
CA ARG A 13 5.21 18.74 13.17
C ARG A 13 3.99 18.45 14.03
N ASP A 14 2.84 19.02 13.68
CA ASP A 14 1.59 18.80 14.43
C ASP A 14 1.13 17.33 14.28
N PRO A 15 1.01 16.57 15.38
CA PRO A 15 0.68 15.14 15.29
C PRO A 15 -0.72 14.87 14.71
N LYS A 16 -1.69 15.76 14.95
CA LYS A 16 -3.07 15.58 14.49
C LYS A 16 -3.18 15.80 12.99
N ALA A 17 -2.57 16.86 12.47
CA ALA A 17 -2.44 17.14 11.04
C ALA A 17 -1.66 16.02 10.34
N ARG A 18 -0.56 15.56 10.96
CA ARG A 18 0.25 14.46 10.43
C ARG A 18 -0.57 13.19 10.26
N MET A 19 -1.36 12.81 11.27
CA MET A 19 -2.25 11.65 11.18
C MET A 19 -3.32 11.80 10.09
N ALA A 20 -3.92 12.99 9.95
CA ALA A 20 -4.92 13.25 8.90
C ALA A 20 -4.35 13.10 7.49
N ILE A 21 -3.11 13.56 7.27
CA ILE A 21 -2.37 13.41 6.01
C ILE A 21 -2.07 11.95 5.74
N VAL A 22 -1.52 11.23 6.74
CA VAL A 22 -1.24 9.79 6.62
C VAL A 22 -2.50 9.01 6.27
N TRP A 23 -3.60 9.25 7.00
CA TRP A 23 -4.87 8.58 6.74
C TRP A 23 -5.40 8.88 5.33
N SER A 24 -5.36 10.14 4.91
CA SER A 24 -5.85 10.55 3.59
C SER A 24 -5.05 9.93 2.45
N HIS A 25 -3.74 9.75 2.63
CA HIS A 25 -2.87 9.09 1.66
C HIS A 25 -3.06 7.57 1.62
N CYS A 26 -3.16 6.93 2.79
CA CYS A 26 -3.20 5.47 2.88
C CYS A 26 -4.59 4.86 2.66
N LYS A 27 -5.69 5.60 2.89
CA LYS A 27 -7.06 5.05 2.80
C LYS A 27 -7.43 4.45 1.43
N THR A 28 -6.76 4.86 0.36
CA THR A 28 -7.00 4.36 -1.00
C THR A 28 -6.01 3.28 -1.43
N LYS A 29 -4.97 3.01 -0.63
CA LYS A 29 -3.99 1.95 -0.91
C LYS A 29 -4.57 0.61 -0.47
N MET A 30 -5.12 -0.13 -1.43
CA MET A 30 -5.79 -1.41 -1.16
C MET A 30 -4.85 -2.62 -1.29
N THR A 31 -3.56 -2.42 -1.50
CA THR A 31 -2.54 -3.48 -1.59
C THR A 31 -1.32 -3.07 -0.78
N CYS A 32 -0.77 -4.00 0.01
CA CYS A 32 0.53 -3.80 0.65
C CYS A 32 1.63 -4.10 -0.36
N GLU A 33 2.14 -3.07 -1.03
CA GLU A 33 3.08 -3.20 -2.15
C GLU A 33 4.41 -3.84 -1.70
N PRO A 34 4.77 -5.04 -2.21
CA PRO A 34 6.08 -5.63 -1.95
C PRO A 34 7.17 -4.80 -2.65
N ASP A 35 8.42 -5.01 -2.24
CA ASP A 35 9.54 -4.38 -2.92
C ASP A 35 9.80 -5.06 -4.26
N ASP A 36 10.19 -4.29 -5.27
CA ASP A 36 10.60 -4.85 -6.56
C ASP A 36 11.80 -5.80 -6.35
N PRO A 37 11.83 -6.95 -7.04
CA PRO A 37 12.99 -7.83 -7.00
C PRO A 37 14.22 -7.05 -7.46
N LYS A 38 15.36 -7.24 -6.76
CA LYS A 38 16.63 -6.67 -7.19
C LYS A 38 16.98 -7.27 -8.55
N GLU A 39 17.11 -6.47 -9.60
CA GLU A 39 17.68 -6.93 -10.87
C GLU A 39 19.16 -7.26 -10.66
N GLU A 40 19.48 -8.54 -10.50
CA GLU A 40 20.85 -9.05 -10.60
C GLU A 40 21.24 -9.07 -12.09
N GLY A 41 21.77 -7.97 -12.64
CA GLY A 41 22.31 -7.99 -14.00
C GLY A 41 22.63 -6.67 -14.70
N ALA A 42 22.30 -5.50 -14.16
CA ALA A 42 22.66 -4.23 -14.79
C ALA A 42 24.04 -3.74 -14.32
N GLU A 43 25.09 -4.29 -14.94
CA GLU A 43 26.40 -3.67 -14.93
C GLU A 43 26.31 -2.36 -15.73
N GLY A 44 26.17 -1.25 -15.02
CA GLY A 44 26.34 0.10 -15.58
C GLY A 44 25.09 0.97 -15.54
N ASP A 45 24.65 1.38 -14.35
CA ASP A 45 24.45 2.80 -14.04
C ASP A 45 24.37 2.98 -12.52
N VAL A 46 24.92 4.08 -12.02
CA VAL A 46 25.00 4.41 -10.59
C VAL A 46 23.66 4.99 -10.16
N ASP A 47 22.63 4.15 -9.98
CA ASP A 47 21.42 4.54 -9.28
C ASP A 47 21.23 3.63 -8.07
N GLU A 48 21.39 4.20 -6.87
CA GLU A 48 21.31 3.51 -5.59
C GLU A 48 20.03 2.65 -5.56
N PRO A 49 20.10 1.32 -5.31
CA PRO A 49 18.94 0.45 -5.43
C PRO A 49 17.83 0.99 -4.54
N LYS A 50 16.67 1.30 -5.16
CA LYS A 50 15.52 1.92 -4.47
C LYS A 50 15.28 1.20 -3.15
N LYS A 51 15.59 1.84 -2.03
CA LYS A 51 15.39 1.25 -0.71
C LYS A 51 13.91 0.88 -0.56
N GLY A 52 13.71 -0.42 -0.50
CA GLY A 52 12.44 -1.06 -0.23
C GLY A 52 11.93 -0.74 1.17
N HIS A 53 10.64 -0.95 1.37
CA HIS A 53 9.93 -0.75 2.63
C HIS A 53 9.31 -2.05 3.17
N GLY A 54 9.48 -3.18 2.47
CA GLY A 54 9.17 -4.53 2.95
C GLY A 54 7.69 -4.89 2.98
N GLY A 55 6.89 -4.48 1.99
CA GLY A 55 5.48 -4.87 1.93
C GLY A 55 5.26 -6.37 1.66
N CYS A 56 4.08 -6.88 2.04
CA CYS A 56 3.77 -8.32 2.05
C CYS A 56 2.85 -8.80 0.91
N GLY A 57 2.49 -7.94 -0.05
CA GLY A 57 1.63 -8.27 -1.19
C GLY A 57 0.13 -8.41 -0.89
N HIS A 58 -0.28 -8.45 0.37
CA HIS A 58 -1.68 -8.72 0.73
C HIS A 58 -2.62 -7.55 0.41
N ILE A 59 -3.83 -7.89 -0.07
CA ILE A 59 -4.92 -6.95 -0.28
C ILE A 59 -5.42 -6.44 1.07
N GLN A 60 -5.51 -5.13 1.22
CA GLN A 60 -6.07 -4.49 2.40
C GLN A 60 -7.61 -4.55 2.34
N PRO A 61 -8.30 -4.84 3.45
CA PRO A 61 -9.76 -4.83 3.48
C PRO A 61 -10.32 -3.41 3.60
N VAL A 62 -11.57 -3.23 3.17
CA VAL A 62 -12.37 -2.06 3.55
C VAL A 62 -12.85 -2.25 4.99
N ILE A 63 -12.52 -1.33 5.87
CA ILE A 63 -12.91 -1.37 7.29
C ILE A 63 -14.14 -0.49 7.51
N ARG A 64 -15.20 -1.04 8.12
CA ARG A 64 -16.40 -0.30 8.54
C ARG A 64 -16.64 -0.47 10.03
N LYS A 65 -17.04 0.61 10.72
CA LYS A 65 -17.40 0.58 12.14
C LYS A 65 -18.92 0.57 12.30
N GLU A 66 -19.43 -0.35 13.10
CA GLU A 66 -20.84 -0.40 13.49
C GLU A 66 -20.92 -0.64 15.00
N GLY A 67 -21.43 0.36 15.74
CA GLY A 67 -21.38 0.37 17.20
C GLY A 67 -19.96 0.20 17.74
N LEU A 68 -19.74 -0.86 18.51
CA LEU A 68 -18.45 -1.23 19.09
C LEU A 68 -17.67 -2.29 18.27
N LYS A 69 -18.16 -2.63 17.07
CA LYS A 69 -17.53 -3.63 16.19
C LYS A 69 -16.87 -2.97 14.97
N LEU A 70 -15.78 -3.58 14.51
CA LEU A 70 -15.17 -3.29 13.22
C LEU A 70 -15.37 -4.49 12.30
N PHE A 71 -15.90 -4.22 11.11
CA PHE A 71 -16.11 -5.19 10.05
C PHE A 71 -15.08 -4.98 8.95
N VAL A 72 -14.52 -6.08 8.45
CA VAL A 72 -13.54 -6.07 7.35
C VAL A 72 -14.17 -6.73 6.13
N GLN A 73 -14.04 -6.08 4.96
CA GLN A 73 -14.51 -6.62 3.69
C GLN A 73 -13.37 -6.60 2.68
N TYR A 74 -12.92 -7.78 2.26
CA TYR A 74 -11.97 -7.93 1.16
C TYR A 74 -12.73 -7.83 -0.17
N LYS A 75 -12.24 -7.00 -1.09
CA LYS A 75 -12.73 -7.02 -2.47
C LYS A 75 -12.09 -8.22 -3.16
N ARG A 76 -12.89 -9.08 -3.80
CA ARG A 76 -12.35 -10.17 -4.62
C ARG A 76 -11.60 -9.57 -5.82
N PRO A 77 -10.38 -10.04 -6.13
CA PRO A 77 -9.71 -9.68 -7.37
C PRO A 77 -10.56 -10.14 -8.57
N LYS A 78 -10.48 -9.41 -9.69
CA LYS A 78 -11.28 -9.72 -10.89
C LYS A 78 -10.96 -11.09 -11.49
N ASP A 79 -9.74 -11.59 -11.28
CA ASP A 79 -9.29 -12.84 -11.89
C ASP A 79 -10.01 -14.07 -11.31
N GLU A 80 -10.44 -14.05 -10.04
CA GLU A 80 -11.27 -15.13 -9.47
C GLU A 80 -12.70 -15.18 -10.02
N TYR A 81 -13.17 -14.15 -10.74
CA TYR A 81 -14.52 -14.15 -11.32
C TYR A 81 -14.59 -14.86 -12.69
N GLU A 82 -13.48 -14.97 -13.41
CA GLU A 82 -13.39 -15.69 -14.69
C GLU A 82 -13.51 -17.21 -14.47
N ASP A 83 -12.87 -17.75 -13.43
CA ASP A 83 -12.91 -19.18 -13.10
C ASP A 83 -14.30 -19.65 -12.63
N VAL A 84 -15.06 -18.79 -11.95
CA VAL A 84 -16.40 -19.13 -11.43
C VAL A 84 -17.48 -19.06 -12.53
N LYS A 85 -17.22 -18.34 -13.62
CA LYS A 85 -18.13 -18.26 -14.77
C LYS A 85 -17.86 -19.35 -15.82
N SER A 86 -16.71 -20.00 -15.72
CA SER A 86 -16.24 -21.05 -16.63
C SER A 86 -16.50 -22.47 -16.10
N LEU A 87 -17.15 -22.59 -14.93
CA LEU A 87 -17.70 -23.81 -14.32
C LEU A 87 -19.23 -23.76 -14.31
#